data_AF-A0A2M7RHR4-F1
#
_entry.id   AF-A0A2M7RHR4-F1
#
_cell.length_a   1.000
_cell.length_b   1.000
_cell.length_c   1.000
_cell.angle_alpha   90.00
_cell.angle_beta   90.00
_cell.angle_gamma   90.00
#
_symmetry.space_group_name_H-M   'P 1'
#
loop_
_entity.id
_entity.type
_entity.pdbx_description
1 polymer ?
#
loop_
_entity_poly.entity_id
_entity_poly.type
_entity_poly.pdbx_seq_one_letter_code
_entity_poly.pdbx_strand_id
1 'polypeptide(L)'
;MPTNPDSQLLVKASKLLREAPLDAELKLLLVEMVVRMEDDRLAELLEIIEEYTKDVQKDDSRLKDSLKKISTDYDSKMDQLVQQTESELNKLESEISEEEKEGKIEEVKKRIKES
;
A
#
# COMPACT_ATOMS: atom_id res chain seq x y z
N MET A 1 25.15 -6.63 38.65
CA MET A 1 26.39 -6.02 38.15
C MET A 1 25.99 -4.88 37.24
N PRO A 2 26.48 -3.63 37.45
CA PRO A 2 26.29 -2.57 36.45
C PRO A 2 27.06 -2.95 35.19
N THR A 3 26.40 -2.94 34.03
CA THR A 3 27.00 -3.23 32.72
C THR A 3 27.89 -2.06 32.29
N ASN A 4 29.13 -2.35 31.89
CA ASN A 4 30.12 -1.38 31.38
C ASN A 4 29.47 -0.47 30.31
N PRO A 5 29.52 0.88 30.43
CA PRO A 5 28.98 1.81 29.43
C PRO A 5 29.36 1.47 27.99
N ASP A 6 30.62 1.08 27.74
CA ASP A 6 31.12 0.67 26.42
C ASP A 6 30.31 -0.49 25.84
N SER A 7 29.93 -1.45 26.70
CA SER A 7 29.14 -2.61 26.28
C SER A 7 27.72 -2.23 25.90
N GLN A 8 27.15 -1.16 26.48
CA GLN A 8 25.81 -0.69 26.14
C GLN A 8 25.81 0.07 24.81
N LEU A 9 26.81 0.91 24.57
CA LEU A 9 26.96 1.63 23.29
C LEU A 9 27.19 0.66 22.13
N LEU A 10 28.01 -0.38 22.33
CA LEU A 10 28.22 -1.44 21.33
C LEU A 10 26.94 -2.19 21.00
N VAL A 11 26.11 -2.51 22.00
CA VAL A 11 24.81 -3.17 21.79
C VAL A 11 23.86 -2.25 21.02
N LYS A 12 23.80 -0.95 21.39
CA LYS A 12 22.97 0.05 20.70
C LYS A 12 23.40 0.23 19.25
N ALA A 13 24.69 0.38 18.98
CA ALA A 13 25.24 0.48 17.63
C ALA A 13 24.94 -0.78 16.80
N SER A 14 25.13 -1.97 17.38
CA SER A 14 24.83 -3.25 16.71
C SER A 14 23.34 -3.38 16.35
N LYS A 15 22.45 -2.87 17.20
CA LYS A 15 21.01 -2.81 16.93
C LYS A 15 20.73 -1.88 15.75
N LEU A 16 21.26 -0.65 15.78
CA LEU A 16 21.06 0.34 14.74
C LEU A 16 21.65 -0.10 13.38
N LEU A 17 22.78 -0.80 13.35
CA LEU A 17 23.32 -1.37 12.10
C LEU A 17 22.34 -2.34 11.40
N ARG A 18 21.48 -3.02 12.17
CA ARG A 18 20.48 -3.94 11.63
C ARG A 18 19.17 -3.23 11.27
N GLU A 19 18.72 -2.34 12.14
CA GLU A 19 17.35 -1.81 12.10
C GLU A 19 17.24 -0.44 11.44
N ALA A 20 18.30 0.37 11.47
CA ALA A 20 18.29 1.69 10.89
C ALA A 20 18.27 1.59 9.36
N PRO A 21 17.50 2.45 8.68
CA PRO A 21 17.42 2.52 7.22
C PRO A 21 18.63 3.26 6.64
N LEU A 22 19.83 2.83 7.04
CA LEU A 22 21.11 3.33 6.56
C LEU A 22 21.55 2.48 5.36
N ASP A 23 22.13 3.15 4.37
CA ASP A 23 22.83 2.47 3.28
C ASP A 23 24.14 1.84 3.76
N ALA A 24 24.81 1.13 2.85
CA ALA A 24 26.05 0.42 3.18
C ALA A 24 27.20 1.35 3.59
N GLU A 25 27.27 2.55 3.00
CA GLU A 25 28.34 3.51 3.27
C GLU A 25 28.18 4.11 4.67
N LEU A 26 26.96 4.53 5.02
CA LEU A 26 26.63 5.04 6.34
C LEU A 26 26.75 3.96 7.42
N LYS A 27 26.44 2.69 7.10
CA LYS A 27 26.69 1.56 8.02
C LYS A 27 28.17 1.33 8.27
N LEU A 28 29.01 1.40 7.23
CA LEU A 28 30.46 1.30 7.39
C LEU A 28 31.00 2.47 8.23
N LEU A 29 30.53 3.68 7.97
CA LEU A 29 30.91 4.86 8.75
C LEU A 29 30.54 4.71 10.23
N LEU A 30 29.35 4.19 10.53
CA LEU A 30 28.95 3.92 11.91
C LEU A 30 29.87 2.89 12.58
N VAL A 31 30.26 1.83 11.87
CA VAL A 31 31.23 0.84 12.39
C VAL A 31 32.58 1.51 12.70
N GLU A 32 33.09 2.36 11.80
CA GLU A 32 34.35 3.08 12.04
C GLU A 32 34.26 4.05 13.22
N MET A 33 33.14 4.75 13.36
CA MET A 33 32.88 5.69 14.45
C MET A 33 32.81 4.97 15.80
N VAL A 34 32.15 3.82 15.87
CA VAL A 34 32.11 2.98 17.10
C VAL A 34 33.50 2.58 17.57
N VAL A 35 34.46 2.40 16.65
CA VAL A 35 35.83 2.00 17.00
C VAL A 35 36.69 3.19 17.43
N ARG A 36 36.41 4.40 16.92
CA ARG A 36 37.35 5.53 16.98
C ARG A 36 36.85 6.74 17.76
N MET A 37 35.55 6.85 18.00
CA MET A 37 34.97 7.98 18.73
C MET A 37 35.02 7.77 20.23
N GLU A 38 35.10 8.88 20.96
CA GLU A 38 34.89 8.92 22.40
C GLU A 38 33.42 8.59 22.73
N ASP A 39 33.20 7.91 23.86
CA ASP A 39 31.90 7.35 24.23
C ASP A 39 30.78 8.40 24.30
N ASP A 40 31.06 9.60 24.83
CA ASP A 40 30.05 10.66 24.94
C ASP A 40 29.56 11.12 23.56
N ARG A 41 30.50 11.30 22.61
CA ARG A 41 30.15 11.69 21.24
C ARG A 41 29.48 10.55 20.48
N LEU A 42 29.88 9.31 20.76
CA LEU A 42 29.24 8.13 20.19
C LEU A 42 27.81 8.00 20.69
N ALA A 43 27.55 8.25 21.97
CA ALA A 43 26.23 8.22 22.56
C ALA A 43 25.28 9.22 21.87
N GLU A 44 25.72 10.49 21.71
CA GLU A 44 24.95 11.52 21.00
C GLU A 44 24.63 11.11 19.55
N LEU A 45 25.63 10.61 18.81
CA LEU A 45 25.42 10.14 17.43
C LEU A 45 24.40 9.00 17.37
N LEU A 46 24.51 8.02 18.28
CA LEU A 46 23.58 6.89 18.33
C LEU A 46 22.16 7.31 18.70
N GLU A 47 21.98 8.37 19.49
CA GLU A 47 20.67 8.96 19.75
C GLU A 47 20.08 9.61 18.49
N ILE A 48 20.88 10.39 17.76
CA ILE A 48 20.44 11.00 16.48
C ILE A 48 20.01 9.92 15.48
N ILE A 49 20.79 8.86 15.32
CA ILE A 49 20.47 7.76 14.40
C ILE A 49 19.20 7.03 14.86
N GLU A 50 19.00 6.87 16.17
CA GLU A 50 17.80 6.24 16.73
C GLU A 50 16.55 7.08 16.47
N GLU A 51 16.61 8.40 16.67
CA GLU A 51 15.51 9.31 16.38
C GLU A 51 15.16 9.31 14.89
N TYR A 52 16.17 9.44 14.02
CA TYR A 52 15.99 9.34 12.57
C TYR A 52 15.33 8.01 12.18
N THR A 53 15.76 6.90 12.77
CA THR A 53 15.18 5.57 12.51
C THR A 53 13.70 5.52 12.89
N LYS A 54 13.31 6.10 14.04
CA LYS A 54 11.91 6.17 14.48
C LYS A 54 11.05 6.99 13.53
N ASP A 55 11.56 8.13 13.07
CA ASP A 55 10.83 9.00 12.14
C ASP A 55 10.59 8.33 10.79
N VAL A 56 11.63 7.70 10.21
CA VAL A 56 11.49 6.96 8.95
C VAL A 56 10.51 5.80 9.10
N GLN A 57 10.56 5.04 10.20
CA GLN A 57 9.60 3.95 10.45
C GLN A 57 8.16 4.45 10.57
N LYS A 58 7.96 5.61 11.19
CA LYS A 58 6.64 6.25 11.31
C LYS A 58 6.11 6.68 9.94
N ASP A 59 6.96 7.24 9.09
CA ASP A 59 6.57 7.64 7.74
C ASP A 59 6.32 6.44 6.82
N ASP A 60 7.13 5.38 6.91
CA ASP A 60 6.89 4.11 6.20
C ASP A 60 5.54 3.49 6.60
N SER A 61 5.21 3.49 7.90
CA SER A 61 3.91 3.01 8.39
C SER A 61 2.75 3.83 7.82
N ARG A 62 2.85 5.16 7.83
CA ARG A 62 1.84 6.06 7.24
C ARG A 62 1.67 5.85 5.75
N LEU A 63 2.77 5.63 5.02
CA LEU A 63 2.73 5.33 3.59
C LEU A 63 2.04 3.99 3.33
N LYS A 64 2.36 2.95 4.10
CA LYS A 64 1.71 1.63 4.01
C LYS A 64 0.21 1.73 4.27
N ASP A 65 -0.21 2.47 5.29
CA ASP A 65 -1.63 2.68 5.59
C ASP A 65 -2.33 3.44 4.45
N SER A 66 -1.68 4.47 3.91
CA SER A 66 -2.22 5.24 2.78
C SER A 66 -2.35 4.38 1.52
N LEU A 67 -1.34 3.56 1.21
CA LEU A 67 -1.36 2.62 0.09
C LEU A 67 -2.45 1.57 0.26
N LYS A 68 -2.61 1.02 1.47
CA LYS A 68 -3.68 0.07 1.78
C LYS A 68 -5.05 0.68 1.55
N LYS A 69 -5.25 1.91 2.01
CA LYS A 69 -6.51 2.64 1.79
C LYS A 69 -6.78 2.86 0.31
N ILE A 70 -5.77 3.31 -0.46
CA ILE A 70 -5.90 3.49 -1.91
C ILE A 70 -6.27 2.16 -2.60
N SER A 71 -5.64 1.05 -2.22
CA SER A 71 -5.96 -0.27 -2.76
C SER A 71 -7.41 -0.65 -2.50
N THR A 72 -7.88 -0.53 -1.25
CA THR A 72 -9.26 -0.86 -0.88
C THR A 72 -10.28 0.05 -1.58
N ASP A 73 -9.99 1.35 -1.68
CA ASP A 73 -10.85 2.30 -2.37
C ASP A 73 -10.91 2.00 -3.88
N TYR A 74 -9.79 1.54 -4.48
CA TYR A 74 -9.74 1.14 -5.88
C TYR A 74 -10.55 -0.13 -6.14
N ASP A 75 -10.36 -1.18 -5.32
CA ASP A 75 -11.10 -2.43 -5.44
C ASP A 75 -12.60 -2.18 -5.32
N SER A 76 -13.02 -1.40 -4.32
CA SER A 76 -14.43 -1.04 -4.13
C SER A 76 -15.02 -0.28 -5.32
N LYS A 77 -14.26 0.61 -5.95
CA LYS A 77 -14.70 1.34 -7.15
C LYS A 77 -14.82 0.42 -8.36
N MET A 78 -13.90 -0.54 -8.53
CA MET A 78 -14.01 -1.51 -9.63
C MET A 78 -15.21 -2.43 -9.45
N ASP A 79 -15.49 -2.89 -8.24
CA ASP A 79 -16.70 -3.67 -7.96
C ASP A 79 -17.98 -2.90 -8.31
N GLN A 80 -18.04 -1.61 -7.95
CA GLN A 80 -19.18 -0.75 -8.31
C GLN A 80 -19.31 -0.58 -9.83
N LEU A 81 -18.21 -0.38 -10.55
CA LEU A 81 -18.21 -0.27 -12.01
C LEU A 81 -18.69 -1.56 -12.68
N VAL A 82 -18.25 -2.71 -12.18
CA VAL A 82 -18.71 -4.03 -12.67
C VAL A 82 -20.21 -4.17 -12.46
N GLN A 83 -20.72 -3.89 -11.26
CA GLN A 83 -22.15 -3.98 -10.97
C GLN A 83 -23.00 -3.03 -11.82
N GLN A 84 -22.51 -1.80 -12.04
CA GLN A 84 -23.18 -0.84 -12.92
C GLN A 84 -23.22 -1.34 -14.36
N THR A 85 -22.09 -1.85 -14.87
CA THR A 85 -21.99 -2.41 -16.22
C THR A 85 -22.91 -3.61 -16.40
N GLU A 86 -22.94 -4.54 -15.44
CA GLU A 86 -23.84 -5.69 -15.46
C GLU A 86 -25.31 -5.25 -15.44
N SER A 87 -25.66 -4.24 -14.64
CA SER A 87 -27.02 -3.71 -14.61
C SER A 87 -27.44 -3.08 -15.93
N GLU A 88 -26.54 -2.33 -16.58
CA GLU A 88 -26.80 -1.72 -17.90
C GLU A 88 -26.92 -2.77 -19.00
N LEU A 89 -26.05 -3.78 -19.01
CA LEU A 89 -26.13 -4.90 -19.95
C LEU A 89 -27.46 -5.65 -19.81
N ASN A 90 -27.90 -5.96 -18.59
CA ASN A 90 -29.18 -6.64 -18.36
C ASN A 90 -30.37 -5.81 -18.85
N LYS A 91 -30.31 -4.48 -18.74
CA LYS A 91 -31.36 -3.60 -19.28
C LYS A 91 -31.38 -3.65 -20.80
N LEU A 92 -30.21 -3.54 -21.45
CA LEU A 92 -30.09 -3.63 -22.90
C LEU A 92 -30.59 -4.98 -23.44
N GLU A 93 -30.23 -6.09 -22.80
CA GLU A 93 -30.72 -7.42 -23.17
C GLU A 93 -32.26 -7.52 -23.04
N SER A 94 -32.84 -6.92 -22.01
CA SER A 94 -34.30 -6.87 -21.83
C SER A 94 -34.98 -6.04 -22.93
N GLU A 95 -34.44 -4.87 -23.25
CA GLU A 95 -34.97 -3.98 -24.30
C GLU A 95 -34.93 -4.67 -25.67
N ILE A 96 -33.83 -5.33 -26.02
CA ILE A 96 -33.71 -6.12 -27.26
C ILE A 96 -34.74 -7.25 -27.29
N SER A 97 -34.94 -7.95 -26.17
CA SER A 97 -35.95 -9.02 -26.08
C SER A 97 -37.37 -8.52 -26.31
N GLU A 98 -37.69 -7.31 -25.87
CA GLU A 98 -38.99 -6.69 -26.09
C GLU A 98 -39.18 -6.26 -27.55
N GLU A 99 -38.18 -5.62 -28.16
CA GLU A 99 -38.20 -5.24 -29.58
C GLU A 99 -38.36 -6.47 -30.50
N GLU A 100 -37.66 -7.57 -30.22
CA GLU A 100 -37.81 -8.81 -30.98
C GLU A 100 -39.22 -9.41 -30.89
N LYS A 101 -39.84 -9.33 -29.70
CA LYS A 101 -41.23 -9.80 -29.51
C LYS A 101 -42.21 -8.93 -30.27
N GLU A 102 -42.04 -7.61 -30.22
CA GLU A 102 -42.91 -6.65 -30.89
C GLU A 102 -42.84 -6.80 -32.42
N GLY A 103 -41.63 -6.99 -32.97
CA GLY A 103 -41.43 -7.28 -34.39
C GLY A 103 -42.17 -8.56 -34.85
N LYS A 104 -42.12 -9.63 -34.07
CA LYS A 104 -42.86 -10.89 -34.36
C LYS A 104 -44.37 -10.68 -34.31
N ILE A 105 -44.87 -9.88 -33.38
CA ILE A 105 -46.31 -9.57 -33.26
C ILE A 105 -46.80 -8.81 -34.49
N GLU A 106 -46.06 -7.79 -34.95
CA GLU A 106 -46.44 -7.04 -36.14
C GLU A 106 -46.41 -7.88 -37.42
N GLU A 107 -45.45 -8.80 -37.55
CA GLU A 107 -45.42 -9.74 -38.67
C GLU A 107 -46.66 -10.65 -38.70
N VAL A 108 -47.09 -11.16 -37.54
CA VAL A 108 -48.31 -11.97 -37.42
C VAL A 108 -49.57 -11.14 -37.75
N LYS A 109 -49.66 -9.89 -37.24
CA LYS A 109 -50.79 -8.99 -37.55
C LYS A 109 -50.89 -8.71 -39.05
N LYS A 110 -49.76 -8.52 -39.74
CA LYS A 110 -49.73 -8.29 -41.19
C LYS A 110 -50.26 -9.50 -41.96
N ARG A 111 -49.80 -10.71 -41.62
CA ARG A 111 -50.27 -11.97 -42.25
C ARG A 111 -51.76 -12.22 -42.06
N ILE A 112 -52.32 -11.87 -40.89
CA ILE A 112 -53.76 -11.98 -40.62
C ILE A 112 -54.58 -11.00 -41.48
N LYS A 113 -54.09 -9.77 -41.72
CA LYS A 113 -54.80 -8.77 -42.56
C LYS A 113 -54.79 -9.10 -44.05
N GLU A 114 -53.78 -9.84 -44.50
CA GLU A 114 -53.61 -10.22 -45.91
C GLU A 114 -54.28 -11.57 -46.26
N SER A 115 -54.88 -12.26 -45.28
CA SER A 115 -55.65 -13.51 -45.45
C SER A 115 -57.15 -13.25 -45.45
#